data_AF-A0A954JCS5-F1
#
_entry.id   AF-A0A954JCS5-F1
#
_cell.length_a   1.000
_cell.length_b   1.000
_cell.length_c   1.000
_cell.angle_alpha   90.00
_cell.angle_beta   90.00
_cell.angle_gamma   90.00
#
_symmetry.space_group_name_H-M   'P 1'
#
loop_
_entity.id
_entity.type
_entity.pdbx_description
1 polymer ?
#
loop_
_entity_poly.entity_id
_entity_poly.type
_entity_poly.pdbx_seq_one_letter_code
_entity_poly.pdbx_strand_id
1 'polypeptide(L)' 'MPHSHLTDDEREAIAHLYRLGHSFAEIARQLNRHATTISRELKRNSRGRRLQCIRTETPYGCY' A
#
# COMPACT_ATOMS: atom_id res chain seq x y z
N MET A 1 16.72 9.44 -7.50
CA MET A 1 15.32 9.23 -7.91
C MET A 1 14.44 10.15 -7.08
N PRO A 2 13.49 10.90 -7.66
CA PRO A 2 12.66 11.79 -6.87
C PRO A 2 11.73 10.96 -6.00
N HIS A 3 11.91 11.00 -4.69
CA HIS A 3 10.97 10.42 -3.75
C HIS A 3 9.73 11.32 -3.72
N SER A 4 8.75 11.01 -4.56
CA SER A 4 7.42 11.60 -4.43
C SER A 4 6.81 11.06 -3.14
N HIS A 5 6.74 11.91 -2.13
CA HIS A 5 5.99 11.63 -0.93
C HIS A 5 4.51 11.51 -1.28
N LEU A 6 3.85 10.47 -0.77
CA LEU A 6 2.40 10.33 -0.87
C LEU A 6 1.74 11.54 -0.19
N THR A 7 0.86 12.22 -0.91
CA THR A 7 0.06 13.31 -0.35
C THR A 7 -0.95 12.75 0.67
N ASP A 8 -1.48 13.60 1.54
CA ASP A 8 -2.50 13.19 2.52
C ASP A 8 -3.76 12.65 1.85
N ASP A 9 -4.15 13.22 0.71
CA ASP A 9 -5.26 12.74 -0.11
C ASP A 9 -5.02 11.31 -0.64
N GLU A 10 -3.81 11.03 -1.16
CA GLU A 10 -3.44 9.68 -1.59
C GLU A 10 -3.43 8.69 -0.41
N ARG A 11 -2.99 9.13 0.78
CA ARG A 11 -3.00 8.30 2.00
C ARG A 11 -4.42 7.95 2.43
N GLU A 12 -5.33 8.92 2.40
CA GLU A 12 -6.74 8.71 2.72
C GLU A 12 -7.41 7.78 1.71
N ALA A 13 -7.18 8.00 0.41
CA ALA A 13 -7.69 7.15 -0.65
C ALA A 13 -7.21 5.69 -0.52
N ILE A 14 -5.93 5.47 -0.21
CA ILE A 14 -5.39 4.13 0.06
C ILE A 14 -6.14 3.46 1.22
N ALA A 15 -6.32 4.17 2.34
CA ALA A 15 -6.99 3.63 3.52
C ALA A 15 -8.47 3.33 3.25
N HIS A 16 -9.16 4.21 2.54
CA HIS A 16 -10.55 4.04 2.15
C HIS A 16 -10.73 2.82 1.23
N LEU A 17 -9.97 2.75 0.13
CA LEU A 17 -10.07 1.65 -0.83
C LEU A 17 -9.67 0.30 -0.21
N TYR A 18 -8.66 0.30 0.66
CA TYR A 18 -8.28 -0.91 1.40
C TYR A 18 -9.41 -1.38 2.33
N ARG A 19 -10.09 -0.44 3.02
CA ARG A 19 -11.25 -0.76 3.87
C ARG A 19 -12.45 -1.28 3.08
N LEU A 20 -12.60 -0.88 1.82
CA LEU A 20 -13.59 -1.43 0.89
C LEU A 20 -13.24 -2.84 0.38
N GLY A 21 -12.04 -3.36 0.70
CA GLY A 21 -11.60 -4.70 0.30
C GLY A 21 -10.89 -4.77 -1.05
N HIS A 22 -10.53 -3.62 -1.64
CA HIS A 22 -9.74 -3.61 -2.87
C HIS A 22 -8.34 -4.16 -2.65
N SER A 23 -7.83 -4.88 -3.64
CA SER A 23 -6.47 -5.40 -3.65
C SER A 23 -5.45 -4.29 -3.87
N PHE A 24 -4.21 -4.49 -3.41
CA PHE A 24 -3.14 -3.49 -3.59
C PHE A 24 -2.89 -3.14 -5.07
N ALA A 25 -3.10 -4.09 -5.99
CA ALA A 25 -2.94 -3.88 -7.42
C ALA A 25 -4.04 -3.00 -8.02
N GLU A 26 -5.27 -3.06 -7.51
CA GLU A 26 -6.36 -2.18 -7.92
C GLU A 26 -6.12 -0.75 -7.44
N ILE A 27 -5.73 -0.59 -6.17
CA ILE A 27 -5.42 0.70 -5.57
C ILE A 27 -4.22 1.34 -6.28
N ALA A 28 -3.20 0.55 -6.61
CA ALA A 28 -2.03 0.98 -7.38
C ALA A 28 -2.41 1.54 -8.76
N ARG A 29 -3.32 0.86 -9.48
CA ARG A 29 -3.81 1.30 -10.77
C ARG A 29 -4.65 2.57 -10.67
N GLN A 30 -5.50 2.70 -9.66
CA GLN A 30 -6.35 3.88 -9.45
C GLN A 30 -5.53 5.13 -9.08
N LEU A 31 -4.53 4.98 -8.21
CA LEU A 31 -3.70 6.10 -7.75
C LEU A 31 -2.47 6.34 -8.63
N ASN A 32 -2.27 5.52 -9.67
CA ASN A 32 -1.07 5.51 -10.50
C ASN A 32 0.23 5.46 -9.65
N ARG A 33 0.20 4.66 -8.58
CA ARG A 33 1.30 4.47 -7.64
C ARG A 33 1.76 3.04 -7.62
N HIS A 34 3.03 2.84 -7.30
CA HIS A 34 3.58 1.50 -7.20
C HIS A 34 2.98 0.74 -6.01
N ALA A 35 2.58 -0.51 -6.22
CA ALA A 35 2.01 -1.36 -5.18
C ALA A 35 2.92 -1.50 -3.95
N THR A 36 4.25 -1.52 -4.14
CA THR A 36 5.21 -1.53 -3.02
C THR A 36 5.16 -0.25 -2.18
N THR A 37 4.88 0.91 -2.79
CA THR A 37 4.72 2.17 -2.05
C THR A 37 3.47 2.12 -1.16
N ILE A 38 2.36 1.63 -1.70
CA ILE A 38 1.10 1.42 -0.96
C ILE A 38 1.30 0.43 0.19
N SER A 39 1.97 -0.70 -0.08
CA SER A 39 2.30 -1.71 0.94
C SER A 39 3.17 -1.13 2.06
N ARG A 40 4.21 -0.36 1.72
CA ARG A 40 5.06 0.32 2.73
C ARG A 40 4.27 1.33 3.56
N GLU A 41 3.34 2.03 2.94
CA GLU A 41 2.47 3.01 3.62
C GLU A 41 1.55 2.32 4.63
N LEU A 42 0.82 1.28 4.19
CA LEU A 42 -0.03 0.49 5.08
C LEU A 42 0.78 -0.20 6.18
N LYS A 43 2.00 -0.65 5.89
CA LYS A 43 2.94 -1.21 6.87
C LYS A 43 3.43 -0.17 7.87
N ARG A 44 3.55 1.10 7.47
CA ARG A 44 3.85 2.21 8.39
C ARG A 44 2.66 2.47 9.31
N ASN A 45 1.44 2.53 8.76
CA ASN A 45 0.22 2.70 9.55
C ASN A 45 -0.03 1.52 10.52
N SER A 46 0.40 0.31 10.19
CA SER A 46 0.27 -0.85 11.07
C SER A 46 1.36 -0.99 12.14
N ARG A 47 2.41 -0.16 12.15
CA ARG A 47 3.43 -0.21 13.22
C ARG A 47 2.92 0.23 14.60
N GLY A 48 1.69 0.75 14.70
CA GLY A 48 0.96 0.90 15.96
C GLY A 48 0.25 -0.37 16.47
N ARG A 49 0.09 -1.41 15.64
CA ARG A 49 -0.46 -2.72 16.02
C ARG A 49 0.31 -3.83 15.33
N ARG A 50 1.26 -4.41 16.09
CA ARG A 50 2.06 -5.61 15.79
C ARG A 50 1.25 -6.67 15.03
N LEU A 51 1.30 -6.63 13.70
CA LEU A 51 0.87 -7.74 12.85
C LEU A 51 2.02 -8.10 11.91
N GLN A 52 2.56 -9.27 12.21
CA GLN A 52 3.62 -9.95 11.49
C GLN A 52 3.18 -10.30 10.07
N CYS A 53 4.19 -10.35 9.20
CA CYS A 53 4.23 -11.02 7.90
C CYS A 53 3.05 -11.96 7.60
N ILE A 54 2.11 -11.50 6.77
CA ILE A 54 1.36 -12.40 5.91
C ILE A 54 2.14 -12.55 4.61
N ARG A 55 2.74 -13.72 4.43
CA ARG A 55 3.24 -14.19 3.13
C ARG A 55 2.04 -14.26 2.19
N THR A 56 1.80 -13.20 1.43
CA THR A 56 0.93 -13.28 0.26
C THR A 56 1.80 -13.67 -0.91
N GLU A 57 1.56 -14.87 -1.44
CA GLU A 57 2.16 -15.43 -2.64
C GLU A 57 1.71 -14.64 -3.86
N THR A 58 2.26 -13.44 -4.07
CA THR A 58 2.13 -12.73 -5.34
C THR A 58 3.35 -13.06 -6.21
N PRO A 59 3.18 -13.38 -7.50
CA PRO A 59 4.28 -13.78 -8.40
C PRO A 59 5.24 -12.63 -8.74
N TYR A 60 4.97 -11.41 -8.27
CA TYR A 60 5.88 -10.28 -8.39
C TYR A 60 6.85 -10.31 -7.21
N GLY A 61 7.98 -10.97 -7.46
CA GLY A 61 9.03 -11.25 -6.50
C GLY A 61 9.62 -10.02 -5.78
N CYS A 62 10.39 -10.36 -4.76
CA CYS A 62 11.20 -9.52 -3.90
C CYS A 62 11.79 -8.28 -4.58
N TYR A 63 11.68 -7.15 -3.87
CA TYR A 63 12.65 -6.05 -3.87
C TYR A 63 12.87 -5.58 -2.44
#